data_AF-A0A1F5Y136-F1
#
_entry.id   AF-A0A1F5Y136-F1
#
_cell.length_a   1.000
_cell.length_b   1.000
_cell.length_c   1.000
_cell.angle_alpha   90.00
_cell.angle_beta   90.00
_cell.angle_gamma   90.00
#
_symmetry.space_group_name_H-M   'P 1'
#
loop_
_entity.id
_entity.type
_entity.pdbx_description
1 polymer ?
#
loop_
_entity_poly.entity_id
_entity_poly.type
_entity_poly.pdbx_seq_one_letter_code
_entity_poly.pdbx_strand_id
1 'polypeptide(L)'
;MEKFSFESGDPKKERKDKAVSSIRGRFAKAITAFLAPAIISGTLGNPDLIAFSKKDVRELLKGGPKISEYIENSDKAAKEGEMDAKERKKLFKMAKQEKFLEKKLGRNYLDRYFGKAGEDEKAREKFRDKVVMHPNVPKEDARRIGIDTRPINMVLDSMPHSWVESIEQIRFINEIKEAPKHYGLKGREVAAQADRKNGNISYFKNSYNQTGYGAVSVLTHEMAHLNDWVNPRRPMPERVDLMYRTLNRVNSEDRYRSGYVEAISNKDKRLELFIKTAEYWAEIVKARTVDLRNLPIKDRELVDDYLDRETAQDVPELKKPAREKTPPLRIVKGEY
;
A
#
# COMPACT_ATOMS: atom_id res chain seq x y z
N MET A 1 -0.92 32.47 -59.55
CA MET A 1 -0.42 31.22 -58.93
C MET A 1 -0.44 31.41 -57.43
N GLU A 2 -1.54 31.01 -56.79
CA GLU A 2 -1.66 31.01 -55.32
C GLU A 2 -0.98 29.76 -54.76
N LYS A 3 -0.08 29.95 -53.79
CA LYS A 3 0.53 28.88 -53.02
C LYS A 3 -0.45 28.45 -51.93
N PHE A 4 -1.03 27.26 -52.06
CA PHE A 4 -1.67 26.57 -50.94
C PHE A 4 -0.58 26.03 -49.99
N SER A 5 -0.48 26.60 -48.80
CA SER A 5 0.28 26.01 -47.70
C SER A 5 -0.62 25.03 -46.94
N PHE A 6 -0.34 23.75 -47.05
CA PHE A 6 -0.87 22.75 -46.12
C PHE A 6 -0.05 22.83 -44.83
N GLU A 7 -0.58 23.51 -43.81
CA GLU A 7 -0.13 23.28 -42.44
C GLU A 7 -0.64 21.90 -41.99
N SER A 8 0.21 20.89 -42.11
CA SER A 8 -0.03 19.59 -41.49
C SER A 8 0.17 19.71 -39.98
N GLY A 9 -0.89 20.10 -39.27
CA GLY A 9 -0.92 19.99 -37.81
C GLY A 9 -0.69 18.54 -37.41
N ASP A 10 0.25 18.29 -36.49
CA ASP A 10 0.57 16.94 -36.03
C ASP A 10 -0.69 16.30 -35.38
N PRO A 11 -1.30 15.27 -36.01
CA PRO A 11 -2.55 14.69 -35.54
C PRO A 11 -2.39 14.04 -34.16
N LYS A 12 -1.15 13.75 -33.71
CA LYS A 12 -0.89 13.28 -32.34
C LYS A 12 -1.00 14.40 -31.31
N LYS A 13 -0.66 15.63 -31.68
CA LYS A 13 -0.79 16.82 -30.82
C LYS A 13 -2.26 17.22 -30.67
N GLU A 14 -3.00 17.24 -31.77
CA GLU A 14 -4.44 17.54 -31.76
C GLU A 14 -5.27 16.49 -30.98
N ARG A 15 -4.91 15.20 -31.07
CA ARG A 15 -5.53 14.13 -30.27
C ARG A 15 -5.18 14.22 -28.78
N LYS A 16 -3.94 14.60 -28.43
CA LYS A 16 -3.54 14.85 -27.03
C LYS A 16 -4.27 16.07 -26.46
N ASP A 17 -4.40 17.14 -27.22
CA ASP A 17 -5.07 18.36 -26.76
C ASP A 17 -6.59 18.15 -26.61
N LYS A 18 -7.22 17.37 -27.50
CA LYS A 18 -8.61 16.91 -27.35
C LYS A 18 -8.81 15.99 -26.15
N ALA A 19 -7.87 15.08 -25.87
CA ALA A 19 -7.93 14.21 -24.69
C ALA A 19 -7.74 14.99 -23.38
N VAL A 20 -6.82 15.95 -23.33
CA VAL A 20 -6.60 16.82 -22.18
C VAL A 20 -7.79 17.76 -21.95
N SER A 21 -8.42 18.27 -23.02
CA SER A 21 -9.65 19.07 -22.96
C SER A 21 -10.84 18.23 -22.46
N SER A 22 -10.96 16.98 -22.91
CA SER A 22 -11.99 16.03 -22.46
C SER A 22 -11.83 15.67 -20.98
N ILE A 23 -10.60 15.38 -20.52
CA ILE A 23 -10.29 15.11 -19.12
C ILE A 23 -10.59 16.35 -18.26
N ARG A 24 -10.22 17.55 -18.71
CA ARG A 24 -10.57 18.81 -18.03
C ARG A 24 -12.08 19.03 -17.94
N GLY A 25 -12.83 18.76 -19.00
CA GLY A 25 -14.29 18.88 -19.00
C GLY A 25 -14.96 17.88 -18.06
N ARG A 26 -14.46 16.64 -18.00
CA ARG A 26 -14.94 15.59 -17.10
C ARG A 26 -14.60 15.87 -15.65
N PHE A 27 -13.40 16.39 -15.40
CA PHE A 27 -12.96 16.81 -14.07
C PHE A 27 -13.70 18.05 -13.58
N ALA A 28 -13.96 19.02 -14.46
CA ALA A 28 -14.80 20.18 -14.16
C ALA A 28 -16.23 19.76 -13.82
N LYS A 29 -16.84 18.84 -14.57
CA LYS A 29 -18.17 18.30 -14.26
C LYS A 29 -18.21 17.53 -12.94
N ALA A 30 -17.16 16.77 -12.61
CA ALA A 30 -17.04 16.09 -11.33
C ALA A 30 -16.92 17.07 -10.14
N ILE A 31 -16.22 18.19 -10.34
CA ILE A 31 -16.15 19.29 -9.35
C ILE A 31 -17.48 20.04 -9.25
N THR A 32 -18.17 20.31 -10.36
CA THR A 32 -19.51 20.92 -10.33
C THR A 32 -20.51 20.02 -9.61
N ALA A 33 -20.41 18.70 -9.80
CA ALA A 33 -21.19 17.71 -9.07
C ALA A 33 -20.83 17.66 -7.57
N PHE A 34 -19.57 17.89 -7.21
CA PHE A 34 -19.08 17.97 -5.83
C PHE A 34 -19.58 19.22 -5.09
N LEU A 35 -19.78 20.34 -5.79
CA LEU A 35 -20.22 21.62 -5.22
C LEU A 35 -21.73 21.86 -5.30
N ALA A 36 -22.48 21.02 -6.02
CA ALA A 36 -23.93 21.13 -6.15
C ALA A 36 -24.68 21.21 -4.80
N PRO A 37 -24.32 20.48 -3.73
CA PRO A 37 -24.98 20.60 -2.43
C PRO A 37 -24.78 21.98 -1.78
N ALA A 38 -23.62 22.62 -1.96
CA ALA A 38 -23.31 23.96 -1.44
C ALA A 38 -23.97 25.08 -2.24
N ILE A 39 -24.26 24.84 -3.53
CA ILE A 39 -25.03 25.73 -4.41
C ILE A 39 -26.53 25.64 -4.08
N ILE A 40 -27.03 24.43 -3.80
CA ILE A 40 -28.43 24.18 -3.42
C ILE A 40 -28.75 24.76 -2.03
N SER A 41 -27.78 24.78 -1.11
CA SER A 41 -27.94 25.41 0.22
C SER A 41 -27.82 26.94 0.22
N GLY A 42 -27.65 27.57 -0.95
CA GLY A 42 -27.60 29.03 -1.10
C GLY A 42 -26.29 29.68 -0.60
N THR A 43 -25.28 28.89 -0.24
CA THR A 43 -23.99 29.38 0.27
C THR A 43 -23.04 29.83 -0.85
N LEU A 44 -23.28 29.41 -2.08
CA LEU A 44 -22.55 29.83 -3.27
C LEU A 44 -23.56 30.29 -4.33
N GLY A 45 -23.46 31.57 -4.73
CA GLY A 45 -24.32 32.17 -5.74
C GLY A 45 -24.22 31.48 -7.11
N ASN A 46 -25.23 31.76 -7.93
CA ASN A 46 -25.49 31.24 -9.29
C ASN A 46 -24.30 30.51 -9.98
N PRO A 47 -24.42 29.20 -10.30
CA PRO A 47 -23.33 28.37 -10.81
C PRO A 47 -22.67 28.85 -12.12
N ASP A 48 -23.36 29.68 -12.91
CA ASP A 48 -22.81 30.26 -14.15
C ASP A 48 -21.79 31.39 -13.89
N LEU A 49 -21.67 31.87 -12.65
CA LEU A 49 -20.70 32.91 -12.24
C LEU A 49 -19.43 32.36 -11.58
N ILE A 50 -19.34 31.06 -11.30
CA ILE A 50 -18.20 30.51 -10.57
C ILE A 50 -17.14 30.00 -11.57
N ALA A 51 -16.40 30.95 -12.14
CA ALA A 51 -15.15 30.64 -12.84
C ALA A 51 -14.08 30.23 -11.82
N PHE A 52 -13.99 28.94 -11.48
CA PHE A 52 -12.90 28.45 -10.65
C PHE A 52 -11.57 28.73 -11.33
N SER A 53 -10.71 29.50 -10.67
CA SER A 53 -9.35 29.65 -11.15
C SER A 53 -8.62 28.30 -11.04
N LYS A 54 -7.62 28.05 -11.89
CA LYS A 54 -6.75 26.87 -11.75
C LYS A 54 -6.14 26.73 -10.35
N LYS A 55 -6.05 27.83 -9.60
CA LYS A 55 -5.54 27.86 -8.23
C LYS A 55 -6.55 27.28 -7.25
N ASP A 56 -7.84 27.57 -7.40
CA ASP A 56 -8.92 27.10 -6.50
C ASP A 56 -9.14 25.60 -6.63
N VAL A 57 -9.13 25.09 -7.87
CA VAL A 57 -9.18 23.65 -8.13
C VAL A 57 -7.95 22.95 -7.55
N ARG A 58 -6.75 23.53 -7.70
CA ARG A 58 -5.53 22.98 -7.11
C ARG A 58 -5.55 23.02 -5.58
N GLU A 59 -6.13 24.04 -4.96
CA GLU A 59 -6.24 24.14 -3.50
C GLU A 59 -7.29 23.18 -2.91
N LEU A 60 -8.41 22.96 -3.59
CA LEU A 60 -9.38 21.91 -3.26
C LEU A 60 -8.75 20.51 -3.37
N LEU A 61 -7.88 20.27 -4.35
CA LEU A 61 -7.17 19.00 -4.53
C LEU A 61 -5.98 18.80 -3.58
N LYS A 62 -5.36 19.87 -3.06
CA LYS A 62 -4.24 19.77 -2.10
C LYS A 62 -4.63 19.03 -0.82
N GLY A 63 -5.92 19.02 -0.48
CA GLY A 63 -6.45 18.35 0.69
C GLY A 63 -6.73 16.87 0.50
N GLY A 64 -6.99 16.41 -0.73
CA GLY A 64 -7.50 15.07 -1.06
C GLY A 64 -8.91 14.79 -0.47
N PRO A 65 -9.89 14.29 -1.24
CA PRO A 65 -11.18 13.90 -0.64
C PRO A 65 -10.97 12.75 0.35
N LYS A 66 -11.83 12.67 1.38
CA LYS A 66 -11.88 11.47 2.24
C LYS A 66 -12.17 10.25 1.38
N ILE A 67 -11.74 9.05 1.78
CA ILE A 67 -12.00 7.86 0.96
C ILE A 67 -13.50 7.69 0.71
N SER A 68 -14.35 7.96 1.69
CA SER A 68 -15.79 7.86 1.50
C SER A 68 -16.38 8.86 0.50
N GLU A 69 -15.78 10.02 0.34
CA GLU A 69 -16.14 11.00 -0.69
C GLU A 69 -15.58 10.56 -2.07
N TYR A 70 -14.38 9.99 -2.11
CA TYR A 70 -13.83 9.35 -3.32
C TYR A 70 -14.72 8.19 -3.80
N ILE A 71 -15.28 7.41 -2.87
CA ILE A 71 -16.22 6.30 -3.12
C ILE A 71 -17.50 6.80 -3.79
N GLU A 72 -18.14 7.82 -3.21
CA GLU A 72 -19.37 8.43 -3.76
C GLU A 72 -19.14 9.01 -5.16
N ASN A 73 -18.01 9.69 -5.35
CA ASN A 73 -17.64 10.27 -6.62
C ASN A 73 -17.33 9.21 -7.69
N SER A 74 -16.72 8.08 -7.31
CA SER A 74 -16.42 6.98 -8.23
C SER A 74 -17.69 6.27 -8.70
N ASP A 75 -18.67 6.04 -7.81
CA ASP A 75 -19.98 5.45 -8.17
C ASP A 75 -20.77 6.38 -9.11
N LYS A 76 -20.75 7.69 -8.85
CA LYS A 76 -21.39 8.70 -9.70
C LYS A 76 -20.73 8.77 -11.08
N ALA A 77 -19.41 8.84 -11.13
CA ALA A 77 -18.64 8.86 -12.38
C ALA A 77 -18.91 7.61 -13.23
N ALA A 78 -18.96 6.42 -12.62
CA ALA A 78 -19.25 5.18 -13.34
C ALA A 78 -20.64 5.16 -13.99
N LYS A 79 -21.63 5.83 -13.39
CA LYS A 79 -23.02 5.90 -13.86
C LYS A 79 -23.27 7.02 -14.87
N GLU A 80 -22.61 8.17 -14.72
CA GLU A 80 -22.98 9.41 -15.42
C GLU A 80 -21.93 9.90 -16.45
N GLY A 81 -20.71 9.32 -16.46
CA GLY A 81 -19.60 9.80 -17.31
C GLY A 81 -19.47 9.09 -18.66
N GLU A 82 -19.11 9.83 -19.71
CA GLU A 82 -18.49 9.24 -20.91
C GLU A 82 -17.11 8.69 -20.50
N MET A 83 -16.98 7.38 -20.38
CA MET A 83 -15.70 6.69 -20.13
C MET A 83 -15.63 5.50 -21.06
N ASP A 84 -14.42 5.07 -21.40
CA ASP A 84 -14.28 3.82 -22.14
C ASP A 84 -14.79 2.65 -21.28
N ALA A 85 -15.21 1.58 -21.95
CA ALA A 85 -15.86 0.45 -21.29
C ALA A 85 -14.94 -0.26 -20.27
N LYS A 86 -13.62 -0.24 -20.47
CA LYS A 86 -12.64 -0.89 -19.59
C LYS A 86 -12.42 -0.09 -18.31
N GLU A 87 -12.25 1.22 -18.43
CA GLU A 87 -12.18 2.15 -17.30
C GLU A 87 -13.46 2.11 -16.47
N ARG A 88 -14.62 2.17 -17.13
CA ARG A 88 -15.93 2.09 -16.47
C ARG A 88 -16.09 0.76 -15.71
N LYS A 89 -15.70 -0.38 -16.31
CA LYS A 89 -15.74 -1.69 -15.64
C LYS A 89 -14.83 -1.75 -14.41
N LYS A 90 -13.64 -1.15 -14.48
CA LYS A 90 -12.70 -1.07 -13.35
C LYS A 90 -13.29 -0.25 -12.20
N LEU A 91 -13.89 0.90 -12.51
CA LEU A 91 -14.55 1.77 -11.52
C LEU A 91 -15.77 1.11 -10.88
N PHE A 92 -16.62 0.44 -11.66
CA PHE A 92 -17.76 -0.30 -11.09
C PHE A 92 -17.33 -1.44 -10.17
N LYS A 93 -16.26 -2.18 -10.53
CA LYS A 93 -15.69 -3.21 -9.65
C LYS A 93 -15.24 -2.59 -8.33
N MET A 94 -14.49 -1.49 -8.40
CA MET A 94 -13.99 -0.77 -7.23
C MET A 94 -15.14 -0.28 -6.36
N ALA A 95 -16.12 0.44 -6.92
CA ALA A 95 -17.28 0.93 -6.19
C ALA A 95 -18.08 -0.19 -5.50
N LYS A 96 -18.18 -1.36 -6.13
CA LYS A 96 -18.81 -2.54 -5.51
C LYS A 96 -18.00 -3.07 -4.32
N GLN A 97 -16.67 -3.12 -4.44
CA GLN A 97 -15.78 -3.54 -3.35
C GLN A 97 -15.84 -2.54 -2.19
N GLU A 98 -15.87 -1.25 -2.48
CA GLU A 98 -15.98 -0.17 -1.51
C GLU A 98 -17.28 -0.22 -0.73
N LYS A 99 -18.42 -0.30 -1.43
CA LYS A 99 -19.74 -0.46 -0.78
C LYS A 99 -19.80 -1.70 0.12
N PHE A 100 -19.13 -2.78 -0.28
CA PHE A 100 -19.01 -3.96 0.56
C PHE A 100 -18.20 -3.68 1.83
N LEU A 101 -17.03 -3.05 1.70
CA LEU A 101 -16.18 -2.67 2.84
C LEU A 101 -16.91 -1.71 3.78
N GLU A 102 -17.61 -0.70 3.25
CA GLU A 102 -18.38 0.25 4.03
C GLU A 102 -19.51 -0.44 4.80
N LYS A 103 -20.23 -1.36 4.16
CA LYS A 103 -21.27 -2.16 4.83
C LYS A 103 -20.71 -2.99 5.99
N LYS A 104 -19.50 -3.53 5.83
CA LYS A 104 -18.87 -4.42 6.82
C LYS A 104 -18.20 -3.68 7.97
N LEU A 105 -17.49 -2.59 7.68
CA LEU A 105 -16.64 -1.87 8.63
C LEU A 105 -17.21 -0.52 9.04
N GLY A 106 -18.05 0.08 8.22
CA GLY A 106 -18.59 1.43 8.39
C GLY A 106 -17.69 2.52 7.81
N ARG A 107 -18.33 3.60 7.32
CA ARG A 107 -17.68 4.75 6.68
C ARG A 107 -16.56 5.38 7.51
N ASN A 108 -16.81 5.59 8.80
CA ASN A 108 -15.84 6.19 9.74
C ASN A 108 -14.55 5.38 9.86
N TYR A 109 -14.63 4.05 9.77
CA TYR A 109 -13.45 3.18 9.81
C TYR A 109 -12.65 3.29 8.51
N LEU A 110 -13.32 3.31 7.35
CA LEU A 110 -12.64 3.50 6.08
C LEU A 110 -11.89 4.84 6.04
N ASP A 111 -12.56 5.94 6.41
CA ASP A 111 -11.94 7.27 6.42
C ASP A 111 -10.77 7.37 7.40
N ARG A 112 -10.88 6.76 8.58
CA ARG A 112 -9.80 6.78 9.59
C ARG A 112 -8.56 6.01 9.12
N TYR A 113 -8.73 4.86 8.46
CA TYR A 113 -7.63 3.94 8.20
C TYR A 113 -7.09 3.97 6.76
N PHE A 114 -7.86 4.45 5.79
CA PHE A 114 -7.34 4.71 4.44
C PHE A 114 -6.83 6.15 4.28
N GLY A 115 -7.17 7.07 5.18
CA GLY A 115 -6.79 8.46 5.05
C GLY A 115 -7.48 9.15 3.87
N LYS A 116 -6.74 10.00 3.15
CA LYS A 116 -7.28 10.84 2.07
C LYS A 116 -6.83 10.33 0.70
N ALA A 117 -7.74 10.32 -0.27
CA ALA A 117 -7.40 10.02 -1.65
C ALA A 117 -6.59 11.18 -2.25
N GLY A 118 -5.33 10.95 -2.64
CA GLY A 118 -4.48 11.96 -3.28
C GLY A 118 -3.11 12.24 -2.62
N GLU A 119 -2.78 11.59 -1.50
CA GLU A 119 -1.40 11.60 -0.96
C GLU A 119 -0.39 10.89 -1.92
N ASP A 120 -0.92 10.14 -2.89
CA ASP A 120 -0.22 9.30 -3.87
C ASP A 120 0.91 10.00 -4.65
N GLU A 121 0.71 11.20 -5.20
CA GLU A 121 1.72 11.80 -6.11
C GLU A 121 2.96 12.31 -5.37
N LYS A 122 2.77 13.02 -4.25
CA LYS A 122 3.91 13.54 -3.45
C LYS A 122 4.65 12.43 -2.72
N ALA A 123 3.92 11.43 -2.22
CA ALA A 123 4.54 10.26 -1.59
C ALA A 123 5.32 9.42 -2.60
N ARG A 124 4.86 9.30 -3.85
CA ARG A 124 5.59 8.60 -4.93
C ARG A 124 6.80 9.38 -5.43
N GLU A 125 6.73 10.70 -5.53
CA GLU A 125 7.86 11.53 -5.99
C GLU A 125 9.08 11.46 -5.04
N LYS A 126 8.87 11.39 -3.72
CA LYS A 126 9.96 11.31 -2.73
C LYS A 126 10.87 10.06 -2.90
N PHE A 127 10.36 8.98 -3.51
CA PHE A 127 11.05 7.69 -3.59
C PHE A 127 11.45 7.28 -5.01
N ARG A 128 11.21 8.13 -6.03
CA ARG A 128 11.65 7.85 -7.41
C ARG A 128 13.15 8.02 -7.64
N ASP A 129 13.87 8.62 -6.70
CA ASP A 129 15.31 8.86 -6.83
C ASP A 129 16.15 7.75 -6.18
N LYS A 130 16.50 6.77 -7.03
CA LYS A 130 17.83 6.15 -7.19
C LYS A 130 18.65 5.92 -5.91
N VAL A 131 18.45 4.76 -5.29
CA VAL A 131 19.40 3.84 -4.59
C VAL A 131 18.59 3.11 -3.51
N VAL A 132 18.63 1.76 -3.51
CA VAL A 132 18.01 0.96 -2.45
C VAL A 132 18.74 1.28 -1.14
N MET A 133 18.10 2.06 -0.28
CA MET A 133 18.58 2.35 1.06
C MET A 133 18.07 1.25 1.99
N HIS A 134 18.92 0.27 2.29
CA HIS A 134 18.59 -0.69 3.34
C HIS A 134 18.49 0.06 4.68
N PRO A 135 17.44 -0.19 5.49
CA PRO A 135 17.34 0.44 6.80
C PRO A 135 18.54 0.03 7.65
N ASN A 136 19.05 0.97 8.45
CA ASN A 136 20.12 0.66 9.39
C ASN A 136 19.63 -0.39 10.43
N VAL A 137 20.44 -1.43 10.66
CA VAL A 137 20.17 -2.49 11.63
C VAL A 137 21.24 -2.44 12.74
N PRO A 138 20.99 -1.73 13.86
CA PRO A 138 21.99 -1.53 14.91
C PRO A 138 22.25 -2.83 15.69
N LYS A 139 23.35 -3.52 15.33
CA LYS A 139 23.72 -4.85 15.86
C LYS A 139 23.84 -4.91 17.38
N GLU A 140 24.39 -3.86 17.99
CA GLU A 140 24.59 -3.84 19.46
C GLU A 140 23.26 -3.74 20.22
N ASP A 141 22.30 -2.95 19.72
CA ASP A 141 20.97 -2.86 20.34
C ASP A 141 20.17 -4.15 20.14
N ALA A 142 20.30 -4.79 18.97
CA ALA A 142 19.70 -6.10 18.72
C ALA A 142 20.23 -7.17 19.68
N ARG A 143 21.56 -7.20 19.91
CA ARG A 143 22.19 -8.12 20.87
C ARG A 143 21.68 -7.93 22.29
N ARG A 144 21.46 -6.68 22.72
CA ARG A 144 20.94 -6.37 24.07
C ARG A 144 19.57 -6.98 24.36
N ILE A 145 18.77 -7.21 23.32
CA ILE A 145 17.46 -7.85 23.45
C ILE A 145 17.43 -9.28 22.89
N GLY A 146 18.60 -9.88 22.64
CA GLY A 146 18.73 -11.29 22.26
C GLY A 146 18.38 -11.61 20.80
N ILE A 147 18.44 -10.64 19.89
CA ILE A 147 18.11 -10.82 18.47
C ILE A 147 19.37 -10.93 17.61
N ASP A 148 19.46 -11.98 16.78
CA ASP A 148 20.46 -12.08 15.72
C ASP A 148 20.01 -11.26 14.50
N THR A 149 20.89 -10.37 14.02
CA THR A 149 20.60 -9.48 12.88
C THR A 149 20.91 -10.10 11.53
N ARG A 150 21.65 -11.21 11.45
CA ARG A 150 21.96 -11.85 10.17
C ARG A 150 20.69 -12.26 9.41
N PRO A 151 19.70 -12.90 10.03
CA PRO A 151 18.46 -13.30 9.35
C PRO A 151 17.61 -12.10 8.92
N ILE A 152 17.65 -10.98 9.67
CA ILE A 152 16.98 -9.73 9.30
C ILE A 152 17.51 -9.23 7.95
N ASN A 153 18.83 -9.17 7.78
CA ASN A 153 19.44 -8.73 6.52
C ASN A 153 19.07 -9.64 5.35
N MET A 154 19.08 -10.96 5.56
CA MET A 154 18.68 -11.92 4.51
C MET A 154 17.24 -11.69 4.01
N VAL A 155 16.31 -11.35 4.91
CA VAL A 155 14.93 -11.03 4.52
C VAL A 155 14.89 -9.74 3.73
N LEU A 156 15.56 -8.68 4.21
CA LEU A 156 15.63 -7.40 3.50
C LEU A 156 16.20 -7.56 2.09
N ASP A 157 17.19 -8.42 1.89
CA ASP A 157 17.79 -8.71 0.58
C ASP A 157 16.87 -9.52 -0.35
N SER A 158 15.91 -10.25 0.21
CA SER A 158 15.01 -11.15 -0.54
C SER A 158 13.65 -10.54 -0.89
N MET A 159 13.23 -9.49 -0.17
CA MET A 159 11.92 -8.86 -0.34
C MET A 159 11.91 -7.85 -1.49
N PRO A 160 10.74 -7.58 -2.10
CA PRO A 160 10.61 -6.54 -3.12
C PRO A 160 11.16 -5.19 -2.63
N HIS A 161 11.88 -4.47 -3.49
CA HIS A 161 12.50 -3.20 -3.10
C HIS A 161 11.48 -2.19 -2.55
N SER A 162 10.30 -2.06 -3.16
CA SER A 162 9.28 -1.12 -2.68
C SER A 162 8.75 -1.46 -1.27
N TRP A 163 8.85 -2.73 -0.86
CA TRP A 163 8.52 -3.14 0.50
C TRP A 163 9.61 -2.76 1.49
N VAL A 164 10.89 -2.91 1.10
CA VAL A 164 12.04 -2.53 1.91
C VAL A 164 12.11 -1.01 2.09
N GLU A 165 11.86 -0.24 1.03
CA GLU A 165 11.82 1.22 1.06
C GLU A 165 10.69 1.79 1.95
N SER A 166 9.68 0.98 2.28
CA SER A 166 8.65 1.37 3.24
C SER A 166 9.17 1.37 4.69
N ILE A 167 10.38 0.83 4.92
CA ILE A 167 11.07 0.82 6.20
C ILE A 167 12.08 1.97 6.23
N GLU A 168 11.77 3.01 7.00
CA GLU A 168 12.69 4.12 7.26
C GLU A 168 13.73 3.71 8.33
N GLN A 169 13.31 2.96 9.35
CA GLN A 169 14.22 2.54 10.43
C GLN A 169 13.79 1.23 11.11
N ILE A 170 14.77 0.41 11.47
CA ILE A 170 14.59 -0.71 12.40
C ILE A 170 15.21 -0.34 13.75
N ARG A 171 14.43 -0.46 14.83
CA ARG A 171 14.82 -0.15 16.20
C ARG A 171 14.74 -1.40 17.07
N PHE A 172 15.62 -1.49 18.07
CA PHE A 172 15.60 -2.54 19.07
C PHE A 172 15.49 -1.88 20.45
N ILE A 173 14.38 -2.12 21.13
CA ILE A 173 13.99 -1.44 22.36
C ILE A 173 14.07 -2.45 23.50
N ASN A 174 14.90 -2.16 24.50
CA ASN A 174 15.13 -3.02 25.67
C ASN A 174 14.02 -2.87 26.74
N GLU A 175 12.77 -2.93 26.29
CA GLU A 175 11.57 -2.83 27.12
C GLU A 175 10.57 -3.90 26.69
N ILE A 176 9.83 -4.44 27.66
CA ILE A 176 8.72 -5.35 27.38
C ILE A 176 7.50 -4.52 27.01
N LYS A 177 6.88 -4.87 25.89
CA LYS A 177 5.66 -4.24 25.42
C LYS A 177 4.50 -5.22 25.42
N GLU A 178 3.38 -4.82 26.00
CA GLU A 178 2.14 -5.59 25.93
C GLU A 178 1.33 -5.30 24.66
N ALA A 179 0.53 -6.28 24.26
CA ALA A 179 -0.42 -6.13 23.16
C ALA A 179 -1.43 -5.01 23.47
N PRO A 180 -1.84 -4.22 22.46
CA PRO A 180 -2.82 -3.17 22.67
C PRO A 180 -4.11 -3.73 23.28
N LYS A 181 -4.68 -3.02 24.27
CA LYS A 181 -5.90 -3.47 24.98
C LYS A 181 -7.07 -3.81 24.05
N HIS A 182 -7.17 -3.10 22.92
CA HIS A 182 -8.23 -3.30 21.94
C HIS A 182 -8.09 -4.59 21.11
N TYR A 183 -6.98 -5.34 21.25
CA TYR A 183 -6.85 -6.66 20.65
C TYR A 183 -7.50 -7.76 21.52
N GLY A 184 -7.80 -7.47 22.79
CA GLY A 184 -8.32 -8.46 23.73
C GLY A 184 -7.29 -9.47 24.24
N LEU A 185 -6.00 -9.26 23.96
CA LEU A 185 -4.89 -10.16 24.28
C LEU A 185 -4.18 -9.74 25.58
N LYS A 186 -4.92 -9.67 26.69
CA LYS A 186 -4.42 -9.16 27.97
C LYS A 186 -3.17 -9.94 28.43
N GLY A 187 -2.10 -9.23 28.78
CA GLY A 187 -0.85 -9.80 29.30
C GLY A 187 0.02 -10.49 28.26
N ARG A 188 -0.34 -10.43 26.97
CA ARG A 188 0.49 -10.97 25.89
C ARG A 188 1.55 -9.97 25.49
N GLU A 189 2.80 -10.38 25.51
CA GLU A 189 3.93 -9.57 25.02
C GLU A 189 3.92 -9.47 23.49
N VAL A 190 4.42 -8.33 22.99
CA VAL A 190 4.56 -8.02 21.57
C VAL A 190 6.03 -8.15 21.19
N ALA A 191 6.28 -8.91 20.12
CA ALA A 191 7.62 -9.15 19.58
C ALA A 191 8.18 -7.92 18.86
N ALA A 192 7.35 -7.28 18.02
CA ALA A 192 7.69 -6.06 17.32
C ALA A 192 6.42 -5.27 16.97
N GLN A 193 6.59 -4.05 16.47
CA GLN A 193 5.51 -3.21 15.97
C GLN A 193 5.97 -2.37 14.79
N ALA A 194 5.14 -2.32 13.76
CA ALA A 194 5.20 -1.35 12.67
C ALA A 194 4.46 -0.04 13.02
N ASP A 195 5.16 1.08 12.87
CA ASP A 195 4.57 2.42 12.78
C ASP A 195 4.41 2.79 11.30
N ARG A 196 3.20 2.58 10.79
CA ARG A 196 2.81 2.86 9.39
C ARG A 196 3.01 4.31 8.98
N LYS A 197 2.97 5.27 9.92
CA LYS A 197 3.07 6.70 9.59
C LYS A 197 4.51 7.09 9.30
N ASN A 198 5.44 6.52 10.06
CA ASN A 198 6.86 6.89 10.02
C ASN A 198 7.74 5.81 9.38
N GLY A 199 7.17 4.67 8.95
CA GLY A 199 7.94 3.58 8.35
C GLY A 199 8.88 2.89 9.35
N ASN A 200 8.60 2.94 10.65
CA ASN A 200 9.49 2.37 11.66
C ASN A 200 9.05 0.97 12.04
N ILE A 201 10.00 0.04 12.17
CA ILE A 201 9.78 -1.27 12.80
C ILE A 201 10.55 -1.28 14.12
N SER A 202 9.86 -1.51 15.23
CA SER A 202 10.48 -1.58 16.56
C SER A 202 10.36 -2.98 17.12
N TYR A 203 11.49 -3.64 17.38
CA TYR A 203 11.57 -4.88 18.15
C TYR A 203 11.59 -4.57 19.63
N PHE A 204 10.87 -5.36 20.42
CA PHE A 204 10.82 -5.23 21.86
C PHE A 204 11.44 -6.45 22.53
N LYS A 205 12.03 -6.22 23.71
CA LYS A 205 12.40 -7.33 24.59
C LYS A 205 11.14 -8.11 24.91
N ASN A 206 11.23 -9.43 24.83
CA ASN A 206 10.15 -10.32 25.23
C ASN A 206 10.76 -11.59 25.83
N SER A 207 9.91 -12.35 26.52
CA SER A 207 10.24 -13.59 27.21
C SER A 207 10.65 -14.74 26.27
N TYR A 208 10.44 -14.58 24.97
CA TYR A 208 10.79 -15.56 23.94
C TYR A 208 12.07 -15.11 23.22
N ASN A 209 13.21 -15.74 23.49
CA ASN A 209 14.42 -15.48 22.70
C ASN A 209 14.13 -15.69 21.21
N GLN A 210 14.17 -14.61 20.42
CA GLN A 210 13.95 -14.67 18.98
C GLN A 210 15.24 -15.15 18.30
N THR A 211 15.47 -16.46 18.39
CA THR A 211 16.49 -17.12 17.57
C THR A 211 16.09 -17.02 16.09
N GLY A 212 17.07 -17.10 15.18
CA GLY A 212 17.02 -16.49 13.83
C GLY A 212 15.71 -16.60 13.03
N TYR A 213 15.01 -17.74 13.07
CA TYR A 213 13.72 -17.90 12.38
C TYR A 213 12.60 -17.02 12.96
N GLY A 214 12.61 -16.79 14.27
CA GLY A 214 11.67 -15.89 14.95
C GLY A 214 11.83 -14.43 14.50
N ALA A 215 13.07 -13.95 14.36
CA ALA A 215 13.35 -12.59 13.90
C ALA A 215 12.87 -12.37 12.45
N VAL A 216 13.07 -13.35 11.57
CA VAL A 216 12.59 -13.32 10.17
C VAL A 216 11.06 -13.27 10.10
N SER A 217 10.42 -14.16 10.86
CA SER A 217 8.96 -14.25 10.96
C SER A 217 8.34 -12.94 11.44
N VAL A 218 8.95 -12.33 12.47
CA VAL A 218 8.49 -11.05 13.03
C VAL A 218 8.72 -9.91 12.03
N LEU A 219 9.90 -9.82 11.40
CA LEU A 219 10.18 -8.77 10.42
C LEU A 219 9.17 -8.79 9.28
N THR A 220 8.94 -9.97 8.71
CA THR A 220 8.05 -10.14 7.56
C THR A 220 6.61 -9.74 7.91
N HIS A 221 6.17 -10.10 9.11
CA HIS A 221 4.86 -9.69 9.64
C HIS A 221 4.76 -8.16 9.73
N GLU A 222 5.75 -7.49 10.34
CA GLU A 222 5.74 -6.03 10.46
C GLU A 222 5.89 -5.30 9.11
N MET A 223 6.70 -5.85 8.19
CA MET A 223 6.79 -5.35 6.81
C MET A 223 5.45 -5.41 6.08
N ALA A 224 4.65 -6.46 6.32
CA ALA A 224 3.32 -6.57 5.73
C ALA A 224 2.38 -5.46 6.22
N HIS A 225 2.46 -5.07 7.50
CA HIS A 225 1.71 -3.93 8.05
C HIS A 225 2.14 -2.60 7.42
N LEU A 226 3.43 -2.40 7.12
CA LEU A 226 3.90 -1.21 6.40
C LEU A 226 3.48 -1.19 4.92
N ASN A 227 3.12 -2.34 4.36
CA ASN A 227 2.78 -2.51 2.94
C ASN A 227 1.32 -2.91 2.73
N ASP A 228 0.44 -2.64 3.70
CA ASP A 228 -1.00 -2.91 3.61
C ASP A 228 -1.77 -1.74 2.95
N TRP A 229 -3.10 -1.77 3.04
CA TRP A 229 -3.99 -0.73 2.50
C TRP A 229 -3.91 0.61 3.22
N VAL A 230 -3.17 0.76 4.30
CA VAL A 230 -2.92 2.06 4.94
C VAL A 230 -1.76 2.77 4.25
N ASN A 231 -0.88 2.03 3.56
CA ASN A 231 0.28 2.60 2.88
C ASN A 231 -0.17 3.53 1.73
N PRO A 232 0.07 4.85 1.82
CA PRO A 232 -0.36 5.82 0.81
C PRO A 232 0.47 5.78 -0.48
N ARG A 233 1.54 4.94 -0.55
CA ARG A 233 2.33 4.74 -1.77
C ARG A 233 1.60 3.85 -2.79
N ARG A 234 0.69 3.00 -2.30
CA ARG A 234 -0.15 2.16 -3.14
C ARG A 234 -1.32 2.98 -3.67
N PRO A 235 -1.67 2.85 -4.97
CA PRO A 235 -2.85 3.48 -5.52
C PRO A 235 -4.11 3.10 -4.74
N MET A 236 -5.00 4.06 -4.54
CA MET A 236 -6.28 3.81 -3.86
C MET A 236 -7.04 2.56 -4.34
N PRO A 237 -7.16 2.30 -5.67
CA PRO A 237 -7.85 1.10 -6.15
C PRO A 237 -7.20 -0.22 -5.67
N GLU A 238 -5.87 -0.25 -5.54
CA GLU A 238 -5.14 -1.43 -5.09
C GLU A 238 -5.28 -1.65 -3.59
N ARG A 239 -5.29 -0.55 -2.82
CA ARG A 239 -5.53 -0.56 -1.37
C ARG A 239 -6.93 -1.10 -1.07
N VAL A 240 -7.94 -0.63 -1.80
CA VAL A 240 -9.33 -1.12 -1.70
C VAL A 240 -9.42 -2.59 -2.07
N ASP A 241 -8.83 -3.02 -3.20
CA ASP A 241 -8.84 -4.42 -3.64
C ASP A 241 -8.14 -5.33 -2.61
N LEU A 242 -7.03 -4.87 -2.00
CA LEU A 242 -6.27 -5.64 -1.02
C LEU A 242 -7.08 -5.89 0.23
N MET A 243 -7.66 -4.83 0.80
CA MET A 243 -8.49 -4.96 1.99
C MET A 243 -9.73 -5.80 1.70
N TYR A 244 -10.39 -5.58 0.57
CA TYR A 244 -11.57 -6.34 0.17
C TYR A 244 -11.27 -7.84 0.07
N ARG A 245 -10.20 -8.22 -0.62
CA ARG A 245 -9.81 -9.63 -0.77
C ARG A 245 -9.41 -10.23 0.56
N THR A 246 -8.61 -9.52 1.35
CA THR A 246 -8.19 -9.97 2.69
C THR A 246 -9.39 -10.19 3.60
N LEU A 247 -10.35 -9.26 3.65
CA LEU A 247 -11.55 -9.38 4.50
C LEU A 247 -12.42 -10.56 4.06
N ASN A 248 -12.55 -10.81 2.75
CA ASN A 248 -13.24 -12.01 2.26
C ASN A 248 -12.52 -13.30 2.67
N ARG A 249 -11.17 -13.31 2.62
CA ARG A 249 -10.38 -14.45 3.09
C ARG A 249 -10.58 -14.71 4.58
N VAL A 250 -10.61 -13.68 5.44
CA VAL A 250 -10.90 -13.84 6.89
C VAL A 250 -12.24 -14.55 7.16
N ASN A 251 -13.24 -14.39 6.28
CA ASN A 251 -14.54 -15.05 6.43
C ASN A 251 -14.66 -16.37 5.65
N SER A 252 -13.63 -16.79 4.92
CA SER A 252 -13.65 -18.02 4.13
C SER A 252 -13.38 -19.23 5.03
N GLU A 253 -14.01 -20.37 4.73
CA GLU A 253 -13.80 -21.61 5.49
C GLU A 253 -12.43 -22.26 5.20
N ASP A 254 -11.98 -22.18 3.95
CA ASP A 254 -10.75 -22.75 3.41
C ASP A 254 -9.53 -21.83 3.58
N ARG A 255 -9.49 -21.06 4.66
CA ARG A 255 -8.49 -20.02 4.92
C ARG A 255 -7.37 -20.49 5.85
N TYR A 256 -6.24 -19.80 5.79
CA TYR A 256 -5.20 -19.94 6.81
C TYR A 256 -5.74 -19.57 8.20
N ARG A 257 -5.46 -20.37 9.24
CA ARG A 257 -5.92 -20.10 10.60
C ARG A 257 -4.75 -19.91 11.53
N SER A 258 -4.36 -18.65 11.73
CA SER A 258 -3.32 -18.29 12.70
C SER A 258 -3.92 -18.16 14.08
N GLY A 259 -3.33 -18.84 15.07
CA GLY A 259 -3.78 -18.75 16.47
C GLY A 259 -3.74 -17.32 17.03
N TYR A 260 -2.93 -16.42 16.45
CA TYR A 260 -2.92 -15.01 16.80
C TYR A 260 -4.20 -14.31 16.33
N VAL A 261 -4.56 -14.47 15.04
CA VAL A 261 -5.76 -13.87 14.45
C VAL A 261 -7.03 -14.40 15.11
N GLU A 262 -7.08 -15.71 15.38
CA GLU A 262 -8.26 -16.31 16.03
C GLU A 262 -8.45 -15.83 17.47
N ALA A 263 -7.37 -15.50 18.18
CA ALA A 263 -7.42 -15.05 19.57
C ALA A 263 -7.87 -13.59 19.74
N ILE A 264 -7.87 -12.79 18.66
CA ILE A 264 -8.31 -11.39 18.71
C ILE A 264 -9.79 -11.32 19.05
N SER A 265 -10.13 -10.51 20.05
CA SER A 265 -11.50 -10.33 20.50
C SER A 265 -11.72 -8.89 20.96
N ASN A 266 -12.80 -8.27 20.47
CA ASN A 266 -13.18 -6.91 20.87
C ASN A 266 -14.71 -6.83 21.05
N LYS A 267 -15.16 -5.93 21.94
CA LYS A 267 -16.57 -5.61 22.12
C LYS A 267 -17.18 -4.98 20.87
N ASP A 268 -16.44 -4.09 20.21
CA ASP A 268 -16.80 -3.57 18.88
C ASP A 268 -16.40 -4.60 17.81
N LYS A 269 -17.40 -5.26 17.22
CA LYS A 269 -17.20 -6.30 16.21
C LYS A 269 -16.70 -5.77 14.86
N ARG A 270 -16.92 -4.49 14.55
CA ARG A 270 -16.34 -3.87 13.35
C ARG A 270 -14.86 -3.62 13.55
N LEU A 271 -14.48 -3.13 14.74
CA LEU A 271 -13.07 -3.00 15.13
C LEU A 271 -12.39 -4.37 15.17
N GLU A 272 -13.03 -5.38 15.77
CA GLU A 272 -12.49 -6.75 15.79
C GLU A 272 -12.23 -7.27 14.37
N LEU A 273 -13.19 -7.12 13.46
CA LEU A 273 -13.05 -7.55 12.07
C LEU A 273 -11.92 -6.79 11.37
N PHE A 274 -11.80 -5.48 11.60
CA PHE A 274 -10.72 -4.67 11.03
C PHE A 274 -9.35 -5.15 11.51
N ILE A 275 -9.16 -5.34 12.82
CA ILE A 275 -7.89 -5.82 13.39
C ILE A 275 -7.59 -7.21 12.86
N LYS A 276 -8.56 -8.12 12.89
CA LYS A 276 -8.40 -9.47 12.32
C LYS A 276 -8.00 -9.42 10.85
N THR A 277 -8.55 -8.50 10.07
CA THR A 277 -8.18 -8.34 8.66
C THR A 277 -6.73 -7.87 8.51
N ALA A 278 -6.30 -6.87 9.27
CA ALA A 278 -4.92 -6.37 9.26
C ALA A 278 -3.91 -7.46 9.67
N GLU A 279 -4.18 -8.13 10.79
CA GLU A 279 -3.32 -9.21 11.30
C GLU A 279 -3.35 -10.44 10.39
N TYR A 280 -4.49 -10.75 9.76
CA TYR A 280 -4.59 -11.86 8.81
C TYR A 280 -3.68 -11.63 7.61
N TRP A 281 -3.67 -10.42 7.03
CA TRP A 281 -2.75 -10.06 5.96
C TRP A 281 -1.29 -10.29 6.38
N ALA A 282 -0.89 -9.75 7.53
CA ALA A 282 0.47 -9.91 8.02
C ALA A 282 0.84 -11.38 8.29
N GLU A 283 -0.10 -12.18 8.80
CA GLU A 283 0.11 -13.60 9.09
C GLU A 283 0.23 -14.46 7.84
N ILE A 284 -0.53 -14.20 6.77
CA ILE A 284 -0.39 -14.94 5.50
C ILE A 284 0.87 -14.54 4.74
N VAL A 285 1.31 -13.28 4.81
CA VAL A 285 2.59 -12.84 4.23
C VAL A 285 3.75 -13.49 4.97
N LYS A 286 3.70 -13.50 6.30
CA LYS A 286 4.66 -14.24 7.14
C LYS A 286 4.71 -15.71 6.75
N ALA A 287 3.58 -16.40 6.74
CA ALA A 287 3.51 -17.82 6.36
C ALA A 287 4.05 -18.07 4.94
N ARG A 288 3.77 -17.17 3.99
CA ARG A 288 4.29 -17.25 2.61
C ARG A 288 5.82 -17.24 2.55
N THR A 289 6.46 -16.49 3.44
CA THR A 289 7.92 -16.32 3.48
C THR A 289 8.61 -17.40 4.31
N VAL A 290 7.99 -17.84 5.41
CA VAL A 290 8.65 -18.71 6.40
C VAL A 290 8.13 -20.15 6.42
N ASP A 291 6.82 -20.39 6.23
CA ASP A 291 6.22 -21.73 6.29
C ASP A 291 5.11 -21.93 5.25
N LEU A 292 5.52 -22.25 4.03
CA LEU A 292 4.62 -22.45 2.88
C LEU A 292 3.69 -23.65 3.00
N ARG A 293 4.01 -24.63 3.85
CA ARG A 293 3.37 -25.96 3.85
C ARG A 293 1.90 -25.91 4.23
N ASN A 294 1.52 -24.95 5.08
CA ASN A 294 0.17 -24.83 5.63
C ASN A 294 -0.63 -23.66 5.04
N LEU A 295 -0.08 -22.94 4.05
CA LEU A 295 -0.74 -21.78 3.45
C LEU A 295 -1.66 -22.23 2.30
N PRO A 296 -2.99 -22.06 2.40
CA PRO A 296 -3.92 -22.41 1.33
C PRO A 296 -3.61 -21.66 0.04
N ILE A 297 -3.93 -22.29 -1.10
CA ILE A 297 -3.61 -21.76 -2.44
C ILE A 297 -4.17 -20.34 -2.63
N LYS A 298 -5.42 -20.10 -2.26
CA LYS A 298 -6.06 -18.77 -2.40
C LYS A 298 -5.40 -17.68 -1.55
N ASP A 299 -4.84 -18.05 -0.39
CA ASP A 299 -4.11 -17.10 0.47
C ASP A 299 -2.71 -16.82 -0.09
N ARG A 300 -2.07 -17.85 -0.66
CA ARG A 300 -0.80 -17.72 -1.37
C ARG A 300 -0.93 -16.81 -2.60
N GLU A 301 -1.92 -17.05 -3.43
CA GLU A 301 -2.24 -16.23 -4.61
C GLU A 301 -2.51 -14.77 -4.23
N LEU A 302 -3.20 -14.53 -3.11
CA LEU A 302 -3.41 -13.17 -2.60
C LEU A 302 -2.08 -12.49 -2.26
N VAL A 303 -1.15 -13.18 -1.61
CA VAL A 303 0.17 -12.60 -1.28
C VAL A 303 0.99 -12.38 -2.55
N ASP A 304 1.06 -13.38 -3.43
CA ASP A 304 1.85 -13.33 -4.67
C ASP A 304 1.37 -12.20 -5.58
N ASP A 305 0.06 -12.00 -5.73
CA ASP A 305 -0.52 -10.89 -6.51
C ASP A 305 -0.03 -9.49 -6.07
N TYR A 306 0.33 -9.32 -4.80
CA TYR A 306 0.72 -8.03 -4.21
C TYR A 306 2.22 -7.91 -3.91
N LEU A 307 2.94 -9.03 -3.87
CA LEU A 307 4.41 -9.04 -3.95
C LEU A 307 4.86 -8.79 -5.39
N ASP A 308 4.27 -9.49 -6.37
CA ASP A 308 4.72 -9.46 -7.75
C ASP A 308 4.40 -8.12 -8.43
N ARG A 309 3.22 -7.54 -8.20
CA ARG A 309 2.85 -6.21 -8.74
C ARG A 309 3.78 -5.09 -8.28
N GLU A 310 4.37 -5.25 -7.10
CA GLU A 310 5.30 -4.31 -6.52
C GLU A 310 6.73 -4.51 -7.03
N THR A 311 7.11 -5.74 -7.40
CA THR A 311 8.34 -6.01 -8.17
C THR A 311 8.24 -5.65 -9.66
N ALA A 312 7.01 -5.57 -10.19
CA ALA A 312 6.73 -5.32 -11.61
C ALA A 312 6.75 -3.84 -12.01
N GLN A 313 7.00 -2.92 -11.08
CA GLN A 313 7.40 -1.56 -11.44
C GLN A 313 8.90 -1.57 -11.75
N ASP A 314 9.19 -1.72 -13.05
CA ASP A 314 10.52 -1.66 -13.68
C ASP A 314 11.51 -0.78 -12.92
N VAL A 315 12.49 -1.40 -12.25
CA VAL A 315 13.77 -0.74 -12.00
C VAL A 315 14.50 -0.74 -13.35
N PRO A 316 14.65 0.41 -14.03
CA PRO A 316 15.46 0.47 -15.24
C PRO A 316 16.90 0.20 -14.79
N GLU A 317 17.41 -0.97 -15.16
CA GLU A 317 18.82 -1.34 -15.05
C GLU A 317 19.48 -0.96 -13.70
N LEU A 318 19.27 -1.76 -12.66
CA LEU A 318 20.40 -2.06 -11.80
C LEU A 318 21.42 -2.79 -12.66
N LYS A 319 22.25 -2.02 -13.38
CA LYS A 319 23.55 -2.48 -13.86
C LYS A 319 24.25 -3.02 -12.62
N LYS A 320 24.17 -4.33 -12.41
CA LYS A 320 25.09 -5.05 -11.53
C LYS A 320 26.47 -4.51 -11.93
N PRO A 321 27.28 -3.96 -11.01
CA PRO A 321 28.64 -3.63 -11.36
C PRO A 321 29.22 -4.91 -11.99
N ALA A 322 29.74 -4.75 -13.21
CA ALA A 322 30.33 -5.87 -13.93
C ALA A 322 31.26 -6.55 -12.92
N ARG A 323 31.02 -7.84 -12.65
CA ARG A 323 31.96 -8.64 -11.88
C ARG A 323 33.33 -8.37 -12.48
N GLU A 324 34.20 -7.69 -11.75
CA GLU A 324 35.62 -7.72 -12.07
C GLU A 324 35.93 -9.19 -12.22
N LYS A 325 36.33 -9.57 -13.44
CA LYS A 325 36.72 -10.93 -13.75
C LYS A 325 37.89 -11.23 -12.82
N THR A 326 37.61 -11.93 -11.71
CA THR A 326 38.64 -12.54 -10.91
C THR A 326 39.45 -13.39 -11.90
N PRO A 327 40.77 -13.15 -12.06
CA PRO A 327 41.55 -13.95 -12.98
C PRO A 327 41.41 -15.42 -12.55
N PRO A 328 41.29 -16.36 -13.50
CA PRO A 328 41.20 -17.76 -13.15
C PRO A 328 42.42 -18.13 -12.31
N LEU A 329 42.17 -18.74 -11.15
CA LEU A 329 43.18 -19.40 -10.32
C LEU A 329 44.04 -20.27 -11.23
N ARG A 330 45.32 -19.90 -11.38
CA ARG A 330 46.32 -20.77 -11.99
C ARG A 330 46.38 -22.03 -11.14
N ILE A 331 45.87 -23.13 -11.68
CA ILE A 331 46.20 -24.46 -11.21
C ILE A 331 47.70 -24.63 -11.49
N VAL A 332 48.53 -24.49 -10.46
CA VAL A 332 49.89 -24.98 -10.49
C VAL A 332 49.78 -26.50 -10.47
N LYS A 333 49.90 -27.14 -11.64
CA LYS A 333 50.16 -28.58 -11.71
C LYS A 333 51.49 -28.81 -10.99
N GLY A 334 51.48 -29.72 -10.03
CA GLY A 334 52.60 -30.00 -9.16
C GLY A 334 53.86 -30.43 -9.91
N GLU A 335 54.97 -30.18 -9.27
CA GLU A 335 56.20 -30.94 -9.46
C GLU A 335 56.47 -31.70 -8.17
N TYR A 336 56.94 -32.93 -8.36
CA TYR A 336 57.48 -33.82 -7.35
C TYR A 336 58.64 -33.19 -6.59
#